data_AF-A0A1I0JHT9-F1
#
_entry.id   AF-A0A1I0JHT9-F1
#
_cell.length_a   1.000
_cell.length_b   1.000
_cell.length_c   1.000
_cell.angle_alpha   90.00
_cell.angle_beta   90.00
_cell.angle_gamma   90.00
#
_symmetry.space_group_name_H-M   'P 1'
#
loop_
_entity.id
_entity.type
_entity.pdbx_description
1 polymer ?
#
loop_
_entity_poly.entity_id
_entity_poly.type
_entity_poly.pdbx_seq_one_letter_code
_entity_poly.pdbx_strand_id
1 'polypeptide(L)'
;MPQWNQQEPAARRPFAAWEDVRSGAAHFQHRPLPSPQHPIRAFVHGLCLPYHLLRALWADAAARRRYLWVSLLQAITVLVLGGLFMDGGMKAVHRALTDAPPAAARKSPVKVVISRNSVHVETAGTDSAPEIPEDAEDDDTPGKPSVTLEAEDLADITSLEFWAALLAALQLVQWGVIALSRDYHDAIARDASLLTALEPEDGPLTPRVRLNVRWIVKELRHRWRSLVVFVLGTVVLSLLTLPLPGSRVLMAVLVPLWSAYWVVVFTASKSARAWTDTSAGAPWFLRLWTGLTTQVPGFRWKLLQGYGRFWTERTRFAFSPAAEVERQPWAFTGLSVVRALSMLPVLKCFLRPLIPVASAHLLAAHRHTLAAPSPRTPVADPDAPAARSV
;
A
#
# COMPACT_ATOMS: atom_id res chain seq x y z
N MET A 1 63.25 -15.16 -22.62
CA MET A 1 62.38 -14.03 -22.27
C MET A 1 60.95 -14.55 -22.14
N PRO A 2 60.29 -14.45 -20.97
CA PRO A 2 58.95 -14.99 -20.78
C PRO A 2 57.91 -14.01 -21.32
N GLN A 3 57.00 -14.52 -22.16
CA GLN A 3 55.81 -13.80 -22.62
C GLN A 3 54.92 -13.50 -21.41
N TRP A 4 54.87 -12.23 -21.02
CA TRP A 4 53.90 -11.73 -20.06
C TRP A 4 52.51 -11.82 -20.68
N ASN A 5 51.69 -12.71 -20.11
CA ASN A 5 50.24 -12.78 -20.33
C ASN A 5 49.63 -11.39 -20.18
N GLN A 6 49.24 -10.79 -21.30
CA GLN A 6 48.25 -9.71 -21.32
C GLN A 6 46.87 -10.33 -21.04
N GLN A 7 46.63 -10.69 -19.78
CA GLN A 7 45.27 -10.81 -19.28
C GLN A 7 44.73 -9.39 -19.15
N GLU A 8 43.98 -8.96 -20.16
CA GLU A 8 43.13 -7.77 -20.05
C GLU A 8 42.36 -7.85 -18.72
N PRO A 9 42.36 -6.80 -17.88
CA PRO A 9 41.54 -6.78 -16.69
C PRO A 9 40.10 -6.95 -17.16
N ALA A 10 39.48 -8.07 -16.78
CA ALA A 10 38.09 -8.36 -17.10
C ALA A 10 37.26 -7.12 -16.80
N ALA A 11 36.92 -6.37 -17.86
CA ALA A 11 36.11 -5.19 -17.75
C ALA A 11 34.85 -5.64 -17.02
N ARG A 12 34.64 -5.11 -15.81
CA ARG A 12 33.46 -5.42 -15.00
C ARG A 12 32.27 -5.12 -15.90
N ARG A 13 31.69 -6.16 -16.51
CA ARG A 13 30.53 -6.02 -17.36
C ARG A 13 29.52 -5.25 -16.50
N PRO A 14 29.05 -4.07 -16.93
CA PRO A 14 27.98 -3.41 -16.22
C PRO A 14 26.91 -4.48 -15.97
N PHE A 15 26.37 -4.55 -14.75
CA PHE A 15 25.41 -5.57 -14.35
C PHE A 15 24.43 -5.81 -15.50
N ALA A 16 24.43 -6.99 -16.12
CA ALA A 16 23.54 -7.28 -17.26
C ALA A 16 22.06 -7.01 -16.90
N ALA A 17 21.73 -7.14 -15.61
CA ALA A 17 20.45 -6.73 -15.05
C ALA A 17 20.12 -5.25 -15.29
N TRP A 18 21.11 -4.36 -15.28
CA TRP A 18 20.89 -2.93 -15.45
C TRP A 18 20.65 -2.52 -16.92
N GLU A 19 21.32 -3.17 -17.86
CA GLU A 19 21.03 -3.04 -19.30
C GLU A 19 19.68 -3.66 -19.65
N ASP A 20 19.27 -4.75 -18.99
CA ASP A 20 17.93 -5.33 -19.13
C ASP A 20 16.82 -4.39 -18.58
N VAL A 21 17.04 -3.67 -17.48
CA VAL A 21 16.04 -2.70 -16.99
C VAL A 21 16.06 -1.41 -17.82
N ARG A 22 17.24 -0.97 -18.31
CA ARG A 22 17.35 0.22 -19.17
C ARG A 22 16.76 -0.03 -20.56
N SER A 23 16.98 -1.22 -21.11
CA SER A 23 16.29 -1.69 -22.33
C SER A 23 14.81 -1.88 -22.05
N GLY A 24 14.41 -2.48 -20.92
CA GLY A 24 13.04 -2.53 -20.44
C GLY A 24 12.34 -1.16 -20.48
N ALA A 25 13.04 -0.10 -20.08
CA ALA A 25 12.55 1.28 -20.12
C ALA A 25 12.26 1.83 -21.52
N ALA A 26 13.06 1.46 -22.52
CA ALA A 26 12.86 1.82 -23.92
C ALA A 26 11.89 0.86 -24.64
N HIS A 27 11.69 -0.34 -24.10
CA HIS A 27 10.93 -1.42 -24.72
C HIS A 27 9.40 -1.29 -24.60
N PHE A 28 8.88 -0.62 -23.55
CA PHE A 28 7.44 -0.45 -23.36
C PHE A 28 6.74 0.39 -24.44
N GLN A 29 7.48 1.08 -25.30
CA GLN A 29 6.91 1.92 -26.36
C GLN A 29 6.65 1.15 -27.67
N HIS A 30 7.29 0.00 -27.91
CA HIS A 30 7.30 -0.59 -29.25
C HIS A 30 7.10 -2.12 -29.34
N ARG A 31 7.30 -2.92 -28.28
CA ARG A 31 7.01 -4.36 -28.33
C ARG A 31 6.54 -4.93 -26.98
N PRO A 32 5.46 -5.72 -26.94
CA PRO A 32 5.15 -6.55 -25.78
C PRO A 32 6.19 -7.66 -25.68
N LEU A 33 7.16 -7.50 -24.77
CA LEU A 33 8.11 -8.56 -24.46
C LEU A 33 7.46 -9.58 -23.50
N PRO A 34 7.84 -10.86 -23.60
CA PRO A 34 7.37 -11.88 -22.68
C PRO A 34 7.77 -11.53 -21.25
N SER A 35 6.91 -11.86 -20.28
CA SER A 35 7.22 -11.64 -18.87
C SER A 35 8.54 -12.33 -18.51
N PRO A 36 9.47 -11.67 -17.78
CA PRO A 36 10.71 -12.30 -17.36
C PRO A 36 10.41 -13.58 -16.57
N GLN A 37 11.07 -14.69 -16.95
CA GLN A 37 10.84 -15.99 -16.31
C GLN A 37 11.50 -16.09 -14.93
N HIS A 38 12.59 -15.35 -14.70
CA HIS A 38 13.32 -15.43 -13.43
C HIS A 38 12.62 -14.62 -12.31
N PRO A 39 12.40 -15.19 -11.11
CA PRO A 39 11.70 -14.55 -9.99
C PRO A 39 12.16 -13.12 -9.66
N ILE A 40 13.46 -12.94 -9.47
CA ILE A 40 14.04 -11.63 -9.11
C ILE A 40 13.80 -10.60 -10.23
N ARG A 41 13.91 -11.01 -11.50
CA ARG A 41 13.70 -10.11 -12.63
C ARG A 41 12.23 -9.72 -12.76
N ALA A 42 11.32 -10.66 -12.54
CA ALA A 42 9.88 -10.39 -12.48
C ALA A 42 9.54 -9.43 -11.33
N PHE A 43 10.11 -9.63 -10.14
CA PHE A 43 9.94 -8.72 -9.01
C PHE A 43 10.42 -7.31 -9.34
N VAL A 44 11.66 -7.15 -9.83
CA VAL A 44 12.20 -5.84 -10.21
C VAL A 44 11.38 -5.20 -11.32
N HIS A 45 10.95 -5.99 -12.32
CA HIS A 45 10.08 -5.53 -13.40
C HIS A 45 8.77 -4.94 -12.86
N GLY A 46 8.07 -5.65 -11.97
CA GLY A 46 6.84 -5.16 -11.35
C GLY A 46 7.05 -3.92 -10.47
N LEU A 47 8.19 -3.84 -9.78
CA LEU A 47 8.58 -2.70 -8.94
C LEU A 47 8.88 -1.44 -9.79
N CYS A 48 9.56 -1.59 -10.91
CA CYS A 48 9.96 -0.47 -11.78
C CYS A 48 8.86 0.00 -12.72
N LEU A 49 7.79 -0.78 -12.91
CA LEU A 49 6.77 -0.48 -13.92
C LEU A 49 6.07 0.87 -13.73
N PRO A 50 5.64 1.28 -12.52
CA PRO A 50 5.07 2.61 -12.30
C PRO A 50 6.03 3.75 -12.65
N TYR A 51 7.34 3.56 -12.43
CA TYR A 51 8.35 4.55 -12.82
C TYR A 51 8.48 4.68 -14.35
N HIS A 52 8.39 3.58 -15.10
CA HIS A 52 8.36 3.63 -16.56
C HIS A 52 7.11 4.33 -17.09
N LEU A 53 5.95 4.07 -16.48
CA LEU A 53 4.72 4.80 -16.82
C LEU A 53 4.83 6.30 -16.54
N LEU A 54 5.43 6.66 -15.39
CA LEU A 54 5.68 8.05 -15.05
C LEU A 54 6.62 8.72 -16.05
N ARG A 55 7.68 8.01 -16.48
CA ARG A 55 8.60 8.50 -17.52
C ARG A 55 7.89 8.72 -18.86
N ALA A 56 6.98 7.82 -19.25
CA ALA A 56 6.18 7.97 -20.47
C ALA A 56 5.24 9.19 -20.37
N LEU A 57 4.55 9.37 -19.24
CA LEU A 57 3.74 10.58 -18.97
C LEU A 57 4.57 11.86 -18.99
N TRP A 58 5.82 11.81 -18.52
CA TRP A 58 6.72 12.95 -18.52
C TRP A 58 7.28 13.30 -19.89
N ALA A 59 7.32 12.37 -20.84
CA ALA A 59 7.74 12.65 -22.21
C ALA A 59 6.71 13.54 -22.94
N ASP A 60 5.42 13.36 -22.67
CA ASP A 60 4.36 14.21 -23.23
C ASP A 60 4.11 15.47 -22.37
N ALA A 61 4.23 16.65 -22.98
CA ALA A 61 4.14 17.92 -22.25
C ALA A 61 2.74 18.18 -21.67
N ALA A 62 1.68 17.77 -22.37
CA ALA A 62 0.30 17.98 -21.94
C ALA A 62 -0.06 17.06 -20.78
N ALA A 63 0.27 15.77 -20.90
CA ALA A 63 0.06 14.76 -19.86
C ALA A 63 0.89 15.07 -18.61
N ARG A 64 2.16 15.45 -18.77
CA ARG A 64 3.03 15.90 -17.66
C ARG A 64 2.40 17.06 -16.88
N ARG A 65 1.97 18.11 -17.58
CA ARG A 65 1.36 19.29 -16.94
C ARG A 65 0.10 18.91 -16.18
N ARG A 66 -0.78 18.11 -16.79
CA ARG A 66 -2.02 17.62 -16.15
C ARG A 66 -1.72 16.78 -14.92
N TYR A 67 -0.80 15.82 -15.03
CA TYR A 67 -0.39 14.94 -13.94
C TYR A 67 0.16 15.73 -12.74
N LEU A 68 1.14 16.61 -12.99
CA LEU A 68 1.75 17.40 -11.93
C LEU A 68 0.74 18.36 -11.29
N TRP A 69 -0.06 19.06 -12.09
CA TRP A 69 -1.04 20.01 -11.58
C TRP A 69 -2.07 19.34 -10.66
N VAL A 70 -2.67 18.23 -11.12
CA VAL A 70 -3.68 17.50 -10.36
C VAL A 70 -3.07 16.90 -9.09
N SER A 71 -1.91 16.23 -9.20
CA SER A 71 -1.29 15.54 -8.06
C SER A 71 -0.78 16.52 -7.01
N LEU A 72 -0.18 17.64 -7.42
CA LEU A 72 0.32 18.68 -6.53
C LEU A 72 -0.83 19.41 -5.83
N LEU A 73 -1.88 19.79 -6.57
CA LEU A 73 -3.04 20.45 -6.00
C LEU A 73 -3.72 19.56 -4.94
N GLN A 74 -3.84 18.26 -5.20
CA GLN A 74 -4.37 17.31 -4.23
C GLN A 74 -3.45 17.14 -3.02
N ALA A 75 -2.14 17.01 -3.24
CA ALA A 75 -1.16 16.91 -2.16
C ALA A 75 -1.25 18.12 -1.21
N ILE A 76 -1.26 19.33 -1.77
CA ILE A 76 -1.42 20.58 -1.01
C ILE A 76 -2.77 20.59 -0.28
N THR A 77 -3.86 20.25 -0.96
CA THR A 77 -5.19 20.23 -0.35
C THR A 77 -5.26 19.23 0.82
N VAL A 78 -4.65 18.05 0.69
CA VAL A 78 -4.60 17.04 1.75
C VAL A 78 -3.80 17.53 2.95
N LEU A 79 -2.65 18.17 2.72
CA LEU A 79 -1.82 18.72 3.79
C LEU A 79 -2.52 19.87 4.52
N VAL A 80 -3.12 20.81 3.78
CA VAL A 80 -3.85 21.95 4.36
C VAL A 80 -5.07 21.49 5.16
N LEU A 81 -5.94 20.68 4.56
CA LEU A 81 -7.13 20.19 5.25
C LEU A 81 -6.78 19.25 6.41
N GLY A 82 -5.73 18.43 6.28
CA GLY A 82 -5.24 17.57 7.35
C GLY A 82 -4.72 18.37 8.55
N GLY A 83 -3.95 19.44 8.28
CA GLY A 83 -3.50 20.38 9.32
C GLY A 83 -4.64 21.09 10.01
N LEU A 84 -5.62 21.60 9.24
CA LEU A 84 -6.82 22.26 9.79
C LEU A 84 -7.68 21.30 10.62
N PHE A 85 -7.79 20.03 10.20
CA PHE A 85 -8.53 19.02 10.95
C PHE A 85 -7.86 18.67 12.28
N MET A 86 -6.52 18.62 12.31
CA MET A 86 -5.75 18.42 13.53
C MET A 86 -5.86 19.62 14.49
N ASP A 87 -5.68 20.85 14.00
CA ASP A 87 -5.81 22.06 14.82
C ASP A 87 -7.22 22.21 15.41
N GLY A 88 -8.26 21.97 14.59
CA GLY A 88 -9.64 21.96 15.06
C GLY A 88 -9.92 20.84 16.09
N GLY A 89 -9.35 19.65 15.88
CA GLY A 89 -9.46 18.52 16.80
C GLY A 89 -8.81 18.79 18.15
N MET A 90 -7.58 19.32 18.15
CA MET A 90 -6.86 19.68 19.38
C MET A 90 -7.60 20.77 20.16
N LYS A 91 -8.11 21.80 19.47
CA LYS A 91 -8.93 22.85 20.10
C LYS A 91 -10.22 22.31 20.70
N ALA A 92 -10.87 21.34 20.05
CA ALA A 92 -12.09 20.71 20.56
C ALA A 92 -11.83 19.83 21.79
N VAL A 93 -10.73 19.05 21.78
CA VAL A 93 -10.30 18.25 22.94
C VAL A 93 -9.94 19.16 24.10
N HIS A 94 -9.20 20.25 23.85
CA HIS A 94 -8.82 21.20 24.89
C HIS A 94 -10.05 21.81 25.55
N ARG A 95 -11.04 22.31 24.76
CA ARG A 95 -12.31 22.80 25.31
C ARG A 95 -13.08 21.74 26.09
N ALA A 96 -13.13 20.51 25.60
CA ALA A 96 -13.81 19.42 26.32
C ALA A 96 -13.12 19.06 27.65
N LEU A 97 -11.81 19.26 27.77
CA LEU A 97 -11.06 19.12 29.02
C LEU A 97 -11.27 20.32 29.96
N THR A 98 -11.39 21.54 29.42
CA THR A 98 -11.65 22.75 30.22
C THR A 98 -13.10 22.81 30.71
N ASP A 99 -14.06 22.38 29.89
CA ASP A 99 -15.50 22.36 30.19
C ASP A 99 -15.94 21.07 30.90
N ALA A 100 -15.03 20.10 31.09
CA ALA A 100 -15.32 18.94 31.92
C ALA A 100 -15.65 19.43 33.34
N PRO A 101 -16.85 19.12 33.88
CA PRO A 101 -17.19 19.54 35.23
C PRO A 101 -16.11 19.04 36.18
N PRO A 102 -15.65 19.87 37.15
CA PRO A 102 -14.53 19.52 38.01
C PRO A 102 -14.83 18.15 38.60
N ALA A 103 -14.03 17.16 38.19
CA ALA A 103 -14.18 15.79 38.66
C ALA A 103 -14.17 15.86 40.18
N ALA A 104 -15.32 15.54 40.79
CA ALA A 104 -15.49 15.56 42.23
C ALA A 104 -14.28 14.91 42.90
N ALA A 105 -13.54 15.72 43.68
CA ALA A 105 -12.53 15.29 44.64
C ALA A 105 -11.50 14.26 44.11
N ARG A 106 -10.68 14.61 43.11
CA ARG A 106 -9.32 14.04 43.08
C ARG A 106 -8.47 14.76 44.13
N LYS A 107 -8.15 14.04 45.20
CA LYS A 107 -7.28 14.46 46.31
C LYS A 107 -6.07 15.24 45.80
N SER A 108 -5.84 16.41 46.38
CA SER A 108 -4.79 17.37 46.06
C SER A 108 -3.41 16.69 45.89
N PRO A 109 -2.60 17.10 44.91
CA PRO A 109 -1.25 16.56 44.76
C PRO A 109 -0.42 16.97 45.98
N VAL A 110 0.13 15.97 46.69
CA VAL A 110 1.12 16.17 47.75
C VAL A 110 2.41 16.63 47.09
N LYS A 111 2.80 17.89 47.33
CA LYS A 111 4.06 18.44 46.84
C LYS A 111 5.19 17.94 47.74
N VAL A 112 5.94 16.94 47.28
CA VAL A 112 7.13 16.45 47.98
C VAL A 112 8.34 17.20 47.44
N VAL A 113 8.92 18.07 48.25
CA VAL A 113 10.18 18.74 47.92
C VAL A 113 11.31 17.90 48.51
N ILE A 114 12.12 17.32 47.64
CA ILE A 114 13.30 16.54 48.05
C ILE A 114 14.52 17.45 47.93
N SER A 115 15.09 17.80 49.07
CA SER A 115 16.37 18.50 49.15
C SER A 115 17.45 17.52 49.59
N ARG A 116 18.73 17.79 49.26
CA ARG A 116 19.81 16.78 49.28
C ARG A 116 19.97 16.00 50.59
N ASN A 117 19.53 16.54 51.74
CA ASN A 117 19.62 15.88 53.04
C ASN A 117 18.31 15.80 53.84
N SER A 118 17.13 16.12 53.29
CA SER A 118 15.84 15.86 53.96
C SER A 118 14.63 15.90 53.01
N VAL A 119 13.58 15.17 53.39
CA VAL A 119 12.28 15.13 52.68
C VAL A 119 11.23 15.79 53.57
N HIS A 120 10.65 16.90 53.10
CA HIS A 120 9.50 17.54 53.76
C HIS A 120 8.24 17.32 52.93
N VAL A 121 7.18 16.89 53.62
CA VAL A 121 5.84 16.70 53.08
C VAL A 121 4.94 17.77 53.68
N GLU A 122 4.64 18.81 52.92
CA GLU A 122 3.67 19.82 53.32
C GLU A 122 2.26 19.37 52.93
N THR A 123 1.37 19.36 53.92
CA THR A 123 -0.06 19.13 53.72
C THR A 123 -0.74 20.49 53.84
N ALA A 124 -1.34 20.98 52.75
CA ALA A 124 -1.91 22.31 52.70
C ALA A 124 -3.06 22.46 53.69
N GLY A 125 -2.85 23.29 54.72
CA GLY A 125 -3.86 23.70 55.66
C GLY A 125 -3.23 24.23 56.94
N THR A 126 -2.83 25.49 56.95
CA THR A 126 -3.15 26.48 58.00
C THR A 126 -2.60 27.83 57.54
N ASP A 127 -3.47 28.85 57.56
CA ASP A 127 -3.18 30.26 57.34
C ASP A 127 -2.01 30.77 58.18
N SER A 128 -1.12 31.54 57.56
CA SER A 128 -0.53 32.77 58.12
C SER A 128 0.29 33.50 57.05
N ALA A 129 -0.16 34.69 56.69
CA ALA A 129 0.63 35.78 56.12
C ALA A 129 0.62 36.93 57.16
N PRO A 130 1.31 38.07 56.96
CA PRO A 130 2.39 38.43 56.03
C PRO A 130 3.56 39.16 56.77
N GLU A 131 4.61 39.61 56.05
CA GLU A 131 5.27 40.93 56.22
C GLU A 131 6.55 41.06 55.33
N ILE A 132 6.45 41.74 54.17
CA ILE A 132 6.98 43.07 53.72
C ILE A 132 8.35 42.97 52.96
N PRO A 133 8.82 43.98 52.18
CA PRO A 133 8.54 44.19 50.75
C PRO A 133 9.80 44.39 49.87
N GLU A 134 9.52 44.80 48.63
CA GLU A 134 10.25 45.82 47.84
C GLU A 134 11.20 45.35 46.73
N ASP A 135 10.98 46.05 45.60
CA ASP A 135 11.89 46.35 44.48
C ASP A 135 12.15 45.29 43.41
N ALA A 136 11.51 45.47 42.26
CA ALA A 136 12.18 45.40 40.95
C ALA A 136 11.31 46.00 39.84
N GLU A 137 11.65 47.24 39.51
CA GLU A 137 11.76 47.87 38.18
C GLU A 137 10.87 47.40 37.02
N ASP A 138 10.12 48.39 36.57
CA ASP A 138 9.46 48.58 35.28
C ASP A 138 10.52 48.67 34.15
N ASP A 139 10.71 47.59 33.37
CA ASP A 139 11.48 47.60 32.12
C ASP A 139 10.53 47.36 30.94
N ASP A 140 10.00 48.47 30.42
CA ASP A 140 9.13 48.54 29.25
C ASP A 140 9.98 48.47 27.97
N THR A 141 10.43 47.27 27.60
CA THR A 141 11.11 47.03 26.32
C THR A 141 10.09 46.60 25.25
N PRO A 142 10.06 47.24 24.06
CA PRO A 142 9.05 46.94 23.04
C PRO A 142 9.20 45.52 22.49
N GLY A 143 8.10 44.77 22.58
CA GLY A 143 7.97 43.35 22.30
C GLY A 143 8.60 42.91 20.98
N LYS A 144 9.70 42.16 21.11
CA LYS A 144 10.05 41.13 20.12
C LYS A 144 9.10 39.96 20.34
N PRO A 145 8.37 39.47 19.33
CA PRO A 145 7.64 38.22 19.45
C PRO A 145 8.66 37.07 19.53
N SER A 146 9.16 36.80 20.73
CA SER A 146 9.84 35.54 21.03
C SER A 146 8.75 34.47 21.05
N VAL A 147 8.62 33.73 19.96
CA VAL A 147 7.88 32.48 19.94
C VAL A 147 8.70 31.50 20.76
N THR A 148 8.50 31.52 22.08
CA THR A 148 9.05 30.53 23.00
C THR A 148 8.21 29.27 22.81
N LEU A 149 8.62 28.39 21.90
CA LEU A 149 8.05 27.04 21.79
C LEU A 149 8.40 26.30 23.09
N GLU A 150 7.44 26.19 23.99
CA GLU A 150 7.65 25.54 25.28
C GLU A 150 8.00 24.06 25.07
N ALA A 151 8.85 23.51 25.95
CA ALA A 151 9.31 22.12 25.84
C ALA A 151 8.17 21.09 25.91
N GLU A 152 7.01 21.48 26.46
CA GLU A 152 5.80 20.65 26.49
C GLU A 152 5.18 20.47 25.08
N ASP A 153 5.21 21.49 24.22
CA ASP A 153 4.74 21.39 22.82
C ASP A 153 5.64 20.45 21.99
N LEU A 154 6.94 20.42 22.28
CA LEU A 154 7.88 19.52 21.62
C LEU A 154 7.72 18.06 22.08
N ALA A 155 7.36 17.83 23.35
CA ALA A 155 7.08 16.50 23.85
C ALA A 155 5.82 15.89 23.20
N ASP A 156 4.79 16.70 22.96
CA ASP A 156 3.54 16.26 22.33
C ASP A 156 3.73 15.87 20.85
N ILE A 157 4.57 16.59 20.10
CA ILE A 157 4.92 16.27 18.69
C ILE A 157 5.69 14.95 18.58
N THR A 158 6.39 14.51 19.63
CA THR A 158 7.10 13.22 19.64
C THR A 158 6.22 12.04 20.06
N SER A 159 4.99 12.28 20.51
CA SER A 159 4.09 11.22 20.96
C SER A 159 3.62 10.34 19.80
N LEU A 160 3.61 9.02 19.99
CA LEU A 160 3.09 8.08 19.00
C LEU A 160 1.61 8.35 18.69
N GLU A 161 0.86 8.81 19.70
CA GLU A 161 -0.55 9.15 19.60
C GLU A 161 -0.78 10.33 18.64
N PHE A 162 0.03 11.39 18.74
CA PHE A 162 0.01 12.51 17.81
C PHE A 162 0.24 12.05 16.37
N TRP A 163 1.29 11.25 16.11
CA TRP A 163 1.56 10.74 14.76
C TRP A 163 0.47 9.82 14.23
N ALA A 164 -0.12 8.98 15.09
CA ALA A 164 -1.24 8.13 14.72
C ALA A 164 -2.48 8.95 14.35
N ALA A 165 -2.81 9.97 15.15
CA ALA A 165 -3.92 10.89 14.90
C ALA A 165 -3.69 11.70 13.61
N LEU A 166 -2.49 12.26 13.41
CA LEU A 166 -2.11 13.00 12.22
C LEU A 166 -2.22 12.13 10.96
N LEU A 167 -1.66 10.92 10.99
CA LEU A 167 -1.76 9.98 9.87
C LEU A 167 -3.21 9.57 9.60
N ALA A 168 -4.02 9.34 10.64
CA ALA A 168 -5.45 9.03 10.48
C ALA A 168 -6.22 10.20 9.84
N ALA A 169 -6.01 11.43 10.33
CA ALA A 169 -6.61 12.64 9.78
C ALA A 169 -6.22 12.85 8.31
N LEU A 170 -4.93 12.76 8.00
CA LEU A 170 -4.42 12.86 6.63
C LEU A 170 -5.02 11.79 5.72
N GLN A 171 -5.20 10.56 6.20
CA GLN A 171 -5.82 9.49 5.40
C GLN A 171 -7.31 9.70 5.14
N LEU A 172 -8.06 10.21 6.13
CA LEU A 172 -9.47 10.54 5.97
C LEU A 172 -9.66 11.67 4.97
N VAL A 173 -8.91 12.76 5.14
CA VAL A 173 -8.92 13.91 4.22
C VAL A 173 -8.48 13.47 2.81
N GLN A 174 -7.39 12.72 2.71
CA GLN A 174 -6.90 12.17 1.45
C GLN A 174 -7.96 11.35 0.74
N TRP A 175 -8.70 10.51 1.46
CA TRP A 175 -9.78 9.72 0.88
C TRP A 175 -10.92 10.58 0.36
N GLY A 176 -11.29 11.65 1.08
CA GLY A 176 -12.25 12.66 0.63
C GLY A 176 -11.80 13.36 -0.65
N VAL A 177 -10.59 13.92 -0.66
CA VAL A 177 -10.01 14.60 -1.83
C VAL A 177 -9.96 13.67 -3.04
N ILE A 178 -9.52 12.42 -2.84
CA ILE A 178 -9.48 11.36 -3.86
C ILE A 178 -10.86 11.02 -4.41
N ALA A 179 -11.89 11.08 -3.57
CA ALA A 179 -13.27 10.81 -3.97
C ALA A 179 -13.81 11.92 -4.88
N LEU A 180 -13.52 13.18 -4.56
CA LEU A 180 -13.95 14.35 -5.34
C LEU A 180 -13.21 14.49 -6.67
N SER A 181 -11.94 14.10 -6.69
CA SER A 181 -11.01 14.29 -7.82
C SER A 181 -10.76 13.02 -8.65
N ARG A 182 -11.61 12.01 -8.47
CA ARG A 182 -11.43 10.69 -9.10
C ARG A 182 -11.34 10.78 -10.63
N ASP A 183 -12.24 11.51 -11.28
CA ASP A 183 -12.32 11.55 -12.75
C ASP A 183 -11.01 12.06 -13.40
N TYR A 184 -10.25 12.92 -12.70
CA TYR A 184 -8.94 13.36 -13.16
C TYR A 184 -7.89 12.25 -13.10
N HIS A 185 -7.95 11.38 -12.09
CA HIS A 185 -7.04 10.23 -12.00
C HIS A 185 -7.35 9.20 -13.08
N ASP A 186 -8.63 8.94 -13.33
CA ASP A 186 -9.07 8.00 -14.37
C ASP A 186 -8.67 8.55 -15.76
N ALA A 187 -8.74 9.87 -15.99
CA ALA A 187 -8.22 10.51 -17.20
C ALA A 187 -6.69 10.38 -17.35
N ILE A 188 -5.92 10.62 -16.28
CA ILE A 188 -4.44 10.45 -16.30
C ILE A 188 -4.06 8.99 -16.56
N ALA A 189 -4.76 8.03 -15.94
CA ALA A 189 -4.53 6.60 -16.16
C ALA A 189 -4.82 6.18 -17.61
N ARG A 190 -5.87 6.75 -18.21
CA ARG A 190 -6.17 6.59 -19.64
C ARG A 190 -5.06 7.16 -20.51
N ASP A 191 -4.61 8.39 -20.26
CA ASP A 191 -3.51 9.01 -21.01
C ASP A 191 -2.24 8.16 -20.92
N ALA A 192 -1.91 7.67 -19.72
CA ALA A 192 -0.75 6.78 -19.51
C ALA A 192 -0.87 5.47 -20.31
N SER A 193 -2.08 4.90 -20.37
CA SER A 193 -2.36 3.68 -21.14
C SER A 193 -2.19 3.93 -22.64
N LEU A 194 -2.74 5.02 -23.17
CA LEU A 194 -2.60 5.41 -24.57
C LEU A 194 -1.14 5.67 -24.96
N LEU A 195 -0.39 6.40 -24.12
CA LEU A 195 1.04 6.68 -24.35
C LEU A 195 1.92 5.43 -24.32
N THR A 196 1.42 4.34 -23.72
CA THR A 196 2.13 3.05 -23.63
C THR A 196 1.49 1.98 -24.51
N ALA A 197 0.67 2.39 -25.49
CA ALA A 197 -0.02 1.52 -26.45
C ALA A 197 -0.88 0.41 -25.80
N LEU A 198 -1.33 0.62 -24.56
CA LEU A 198 -2.26 -0.26 -23.88
C LEU A 198 -3.68 0.22 -24.12
N GLU A 199 -4.56 -0.68 -24.55
CA GLU A 199 -5.98 -0.38 -24.68
C GLU A 199 -6.55 0.05 -23.31
N PRO A 200 -7.07 1.30 -23.19
CA PRO A 200 -7.59 1.80 -21.94
C PRO A 200 -8.80 1.01 -21.47
N GLU A 201 -8.87 0.75 -20.16
CA GLU A 201 -10.03 0.05 -19.57
C GLU A 201 -11.26 0.96 -19.46
N ASP A 202 -11.04 2.27 -19.37
CA ASP A 202 -12.10 3.26 -19.26
C ASP A 202 -12.34 3.96 -20.60
N GLY A 203 -13.61 4.24 -20.92
CA GLY A 203 -14.04 4.98 -22.10
C GLY A 203 -13.54 6.45 -22.13
N PRO A 204 -13.81 7.21 -23.20
CA PRO A 204 -13.46 8.63 -23.25
C PRO A 204 -14.22 9.38 -22.15
N LEU A 205 -13.48 10.03 -21.25
CA LEU A 205 -14.02 10.74 -20.08
C LEU A 205 -13.70 12.23 -20.18
N THR A 206 -14.70 13.08 -19.91
CA THR A 206 -14.46 14.50 -19.62
C THR A 206 -14.30 14.66 -18.10
N PRO A 207 -13.13 15.04 -17.57
CA PRO A 207 -12.90 15.10 -16.14
C PRO A 207 -13.78 16.17 -15.48
N ARG A 208 -14.48 15.82 -14.39
CA ARG A 208 -15.32 16.74 -13.62
C ARG A 208 -15.09 16.51 -12.13
N VAL A 209 -15.18 17.57 -11.33
CA VAL A 209 -15.17 17.45 -9.87
C VAL A 209 -16.57 17.05 -9.42
N ARG A 210 -16.76 15.80 -8.98
CA ARG A 210 -18.04 15.28 -8.51
C ARG A 210 -17.85 14.27 -7.40
N LEU A 211 -18.65 14.37 -6.35
CA LEU A 211 -18.70 13.34 -5.31
C LEU A 211 -19.47 12.12 -5.82
N ASN A 212 -18.75 11.08 -6.22
CA ASN A 212 -19.37 9.84 -6.68
C ASN A 212 -19.72 8.94 -5.47
N VAL A 213 -20.90 9.14 -4.87
CA VAL A 213 -21.38 8.34 -3.73
C VAL A 213 -21.42 6.84 -4.07
N ARG A 214 -21.79 6.49 -5.31
CA ARG A 214 -21.82 5.09 -5.77
C ARG A 214 -20.42 4.48 -5.73
N TRP A 215 -19.39 5.24 -6.10
CA TRP A 215 -18.01 4.80 -5.98
C TRP A 215 -17.61 4.61 -4.52
N ILE A 216 -17.97 5.54 -3.63
CA ILE A 216 -17.68 5.43 -2.20
C ILE A 216 -18.26 4.12 -1.64
N VAL A 217 -19.54 3.85 -1.91
CA VAL A 217 -20.22 2.62 -1.47
C VAL A 217 -19.56 1.39 -2.08
N LYS A 218 -19.17 1.44 -3.37
CA LYS A 218 -18.46 0.34 -4.04
C LYS A 218 -17.10 0.07 -3.40
N GLU A 219 -16.32 1.11 -3.10
CA GLU A 219 -15.01 0.99 -2.47
C GLU A 219 -15.13 0.47 -1.03
N LEU A 220 -16.09 0.96 -0.26
CA LEU A 220 -16.37 0.48 1.09
C LEU A 220 -16.79 -1.00 1.07
N ARG A 221 -17.67 -1.39 0.15
CA ARG A 221 -18.06 -2.79 -0.05
C ARG A 221 -16.86 -3.66 -0.44
N HIS A 222 -15.95 -3.14 -1.26
CA HIS A 222 -14.74 -3.86 -1.63
C HIS A 222 -13.79 -4.06 -0.43
N ARG A 223 -13.60 -3.04 0.41
CA ARG A 223 -12.84 -3.15 1.66
C ARG A 223 -13.49 -4.12 2.64
N TRP A 224 -14.82 -4.09 2.77
CA TRP A 224 -15.55 -5.04 3.60
C TRP A 224 -15.34 -6.49 3.13
N ARG A 225 -15.43 -6.75 1.83
CA ARG A 225 -15.15 -8.08 1.26
C ARG A 225 -13.71 -8.51 1.53
N SER A 226 -12.75 -7.61 1.37
CA SER A 226 -11.34 -7.84 1.70
C SER A 226 -11.15 -8.20 3.17
N LEU A 227 -11.77 -7.45 4.09
CA LEU A 227 -11.75 -7.71 5.53
C LEU A 227 -12.36 -9.08 5.87
N VAL A 228 -13.52 -9.41 5.30
CA VAL A 228 -14.17 -10.72 5.52
C VAL A 228 -13.25 -11.85 5.10
N VAL A 229 -12.63 -11.76 3.93
CA VAL A 229 -11.71 -12.78 3.44
C VAL A 229 -10.47 -12.90 4.33
N PHE A 230 -9.94 -11.77 4.78
CA PHE A 230 -8.82 -11.73 5.71
C PHE A 230 -9.16 -12.44 7.02
N VAL A 231 -10.26 -12.06 7.67
CA VAL A 231 -10.73 -12.63 8.94
C VAL A 231 -10.99 -14.14 8.81
N LEU A 232 -11.68 -14.58 7.75
CA LEU A 232 -11.96 -16.00 7.51
C LEU A 232 -10.68 -16.82 7.37
N GLY A 233 -9.67 -16.30 6.67
CA GLY A 233 -8.37 -16.96 6.59
C GLY A 233 -7.62 -16.99 7.92
N THR A 234 -7.67 -15.91 8.69
CA THR A 234 -7.02 -15.85 10.02
C THR A 234 -7.61 -16.88 10.98
N VAL A 235 -8.94 -17.09 10.97
CA VAL A 235 -9.58 -18.15 11.76
C VAL A 235 -9.04 -19.53 11.39
N VAL A 236 -8.87 -19.80 10.08
CA VAL A 236 -8.29 -21.06 9.60
C VAL A 236 -6.84 -21.22 10.08
N LEU A 237 -6.02 -20.17 9.97
CA LEU A 237 -4.63 -20.19 10.44
C LEU A 237 -4.56 -20.43 11.95
N SER A 238 -5.44 -19.82 12.74
CA SER A 238 -5.52 -20.06 14.18
C SER A 238 -5.88 -21.51 14.50
N LEU A 239 -6.86 -22.10 13.81
CA LEU A 239 -7.23 -23.50 13.99
C LEU A 239 -6.10 -24.47 13.60
N LEU A 240 -5.37 -24.18 12.52
CA LEU A 240 -4.26 -25.00 12.05
C LEU A 240 -3.02 -24.91 12.95
N THR A 241 -2.78 -23.76 13.59
CA THR A 241 -1.61 -23.55 14.46
C THR A 241 -1.85 -23.90 15.93
N LEU A 242 -3.11 -24.02 16.35
CA LEU A 242 -3.47 -24.38 17.73
C LEU A 242 -2.77 -25.64 18.28
N PRO A 243 -2.64 -26.75 17.53
CA PRO A 243 -1.99 -27.96 18.06
C PRO A 243 -0.45 -27.91 18.04
N LEU A 244 0.16 -26.87 17.46
CA LEU A 244 1.61 -26.80 17.26
C LEU A 244 2.31 -26.07 18.43
N PRO A 245 3.45 -26.57 18.92
CA PRO A 245 4.28 -25.81 19.86
C PRO A 245 4.77 -24.52 19.18
N GLY A 246 4.70 -23.38 19.88
CA GLY A 246 5.07 -22.09 19.31
C GLY A 246 3.99 -21.42 18.44
N SER A 247 2.72 -21.79 18.61
CA SER A 247 1.57 -21.23 17.88
C SER A 247 1.55 -19.69 17.80
N ARG A 248 1.99 -18.98 18.86
CA ARG A 248 2.10 -17.51 18.86
C ARG A 248 3.10 -16.99 17.81
N VAL A 249 4.27 -17.60 17.72
CA VAL A 249 5.31 -17.22 16.74
C VAL A 249 4.85 -17.58 15.33
N LEU A 250 4.26 -18.77 15.15
CA LEU A 250 3.68 -19.17 13.87
C LEU A 250 2.59 -18.19 13.41
N MET A 251 1.68 -17.79 14.29
CA MET A 251 0.66 -16.79 13.99
C MET A 251 1.26 -15.41 13.67
N ALA A 252 2.30 -15.00 14.40
CA ALA A 252 3.01 -13.74 14.14
C ALA A 252 3.68 -13.71 12.75
N VAL A 253 3.99 -14.85 12.15
CA VAL A 253 4.55 -14.96 10.80
C VAL A 253 3.47 -15.20 9.74
N LEU A 254 2.53 -16.11 10.00
CA LEU A 254 1.51 -16.52 9.04
C LEU A 254 0.47 -15.43 8.78
N VAL A 255 0.09 -14.64 9.79
CA VAL A 255 -0.89 -13.55 9.60
C VAL A 255 -0.33 -12.44 8.71
N PRO A 256 0.92 -11.95 8.87
CA PRO A 256 1.53 -11.04 7.91
C PRO A 256 1.69 -11.63 6.52
N LEU A 257 2.10 -12.92 6.38
CA LEU A 257 2.19 -13.56 5.07
C LEU A 257 0.83 -13.67 4.37
N TRP A 258 -0.22 -13.99 5.12
CA TRP A 258 -1.59 -13.99 4.65
C TRP A 258 -2.05 -12.60 4.22
N SER A 259 -1.75 -11.58 5.03
CA SER A 259 -2.01 -10.18 4.71
C SER A 259 -1.29 -9.77 3.42
N ALA A 260 -0.01 -10.10 3.30
CA ALA A 260 0.83 -9.79 2.15
C ALA A 260 0.26 -10.43 0.88
N TYR A 261 -0.12 -11.71 0.92
CA TYR A 261 -0.78 -12.38 -0.20
C TYR A 261 -2.02 -11.60 -0.67
N TRP A 262 -2.90 -11.20 0.24
CA TRP A 262 -4.08 -10.41 -0.15
C TRP A 262 -3.73 -9.03 -0.68
N VAL A 263 -2.71 -8.35 -0.14
CA VAL A 263 -2.22 -7.09 -0.70
C VAL A 263 -1.79 -7.28 -2.16
N VAL A 264 -1.09 -8.36 -2.49
CA VAL A 264 -0.69 -8.70 -3.86
C VAL A 264 -1.92 -8.97 -4.74
N VAL A 265 -2.86 -9.80 -4.29
CA VAL A 265 -4.11 -10.10 -5.02
C VAL A 265 -4.94 -8.84 -5.27
N PHE A 266 -5.10 -7.98 -4.26
CA PHE A 266 -5.83 -6.71 -4.39
C PHE A 266 -5.07 -5.67 -5.21
N THR A 267 -3.76 -5.84 -5.41
CA THR A 267 -2.96 -5.05 -6.36
C THR A 267 -3.32 -5.45 -7.79
N ALA A 268 -3.30 -6.74 -8.11
CA ALA A 268 -3.72 -7.25 -9.41
C ALA A 268 -5.17 -6.87 -9.75
N SER A 269 -6.06 -6.93 -8.74
CA SER A 269 -7.48 -6.63 -8.89
C SER A 269 -7.81 -5.17 -9.27
N LYS A 270 -6.81 -4.26 -9.23
CA LYS A 270 -7.00 -2.86 -9.63
C LYS A 270 -7.19 -2.66 -11.13
N SER A 271 -6.76 -3.61 -11.94
CA SER A 271 -7.03 -3.64 -13.38
C SER A 271 -8.29 -4.46 -13.66
N ALA A 272 -9.18 -3.94 -14.50
CA ALA A 272 -10.36 -4.63 -15.01
C ALA A 272 -9.98 -5.93 -15.74
N ARG A 273 -8.81 -5.97 -16.40
CA ARG A 273 -8.29 -7.18 -17.06
C ARG A 273 -8.16 -8.36 -16.09
N ALA A 274 -7.89 -8.12 -14.81
CA ALA A 274 -7.74 -9.17 -13.81
C ALA A 274 -9.04 -9.95 -13.53
N TRP A 275 -10.18 -9.48 -14.04
CA TRP A 275 -11.51 -10.03 -13.81
C TRP A 275 -12.10 -10.72 -15.05
N THR A 276 -11.35 -10.79 -16.14
CA THR A 276 -11.83 -11.33 -17.43
C THR A 276 -11.71 -12.85 -17.55
N ASP A 277 -10.95 -13.51 -16.66
CA ASP A 277 -10.81 -14.96 -16.67
C ASP A 277 -12.00 -15.63 -15.96
N THR A 278 -13.00 -16.03 -16.74
CA THR A 278 -14.18 -16.77 -16.25
C THR A 278 -13.85 -18.22 -15.86
N SER A 279 -12.69 -18.73 -16.28
CA SER A 279 -12.25 -20.11 -16.05
C SER A 279 -11.32 -20.26 -14.84
N ALA A 280 -11.08 -19.17 -14.09
CA ALA A 280 -10.16 -19.15 -12.97
C ALA A 280 -10.54 -20.18 -11.90
N GLY A 281 -9.61 -21.10 -11.63
CA GLY A 281 -9.74 -22.13 -10.60
C GLY A 281 -9.67 -21.56 -9.17
N ALA A 282 -9.95 -22.42 -8.19
CA ALA A 282 -9.83 -22.05 -6.78
C ALA A 282 -8.37 -21.71 -6.40
N PRO A 283 -8.14 -20.66 -5.59
CA PRO A 283 -6.82 -20.30 -5.08
C PRO A 283 -6.11 -21.45 -4.36
N TRP A 284 -4.78 -21.38 -4.30
CA TRP A 284 -3.91 -22.42 -3.69
C TRP A 284 -4.34 -22.80 -2.27
N PHE A 285 -4.77 -21.84 -1.45
CA PHE A 285 -5.15 -22.09 -0.05
C PHE A 285 -6.47 -22.86 0.06
N LEU A 286 -7.43 -22.64 -0.85
CA LEU A 286 -8.68 -23.41 -0.88
C LEU A 286 -8.42 -24.83 -1.39
N ARG A 287 -7.52 -24.97 -2.37
CA ARG A 287 -7.06 -26.28 -2.86
C ARG A 287 -6.39 -27.07 -1.74
N LEU A 288 -5.51 -26.42 -0.98
CA LEU A 288 -4.86 -27.00 0.19
C LEU A 288 -5.86 -27.38 1.28
N TRP A 289 -6.80 -26.49 1.61
CA TRP A 289 -7.85 -26.75 2.61
C TRP A 289 -8.75 -27.94 2.20
N THR A 290 -9.14 -27.99 0.93
CA THR A 290 -9.96 -29.08 0.39
C THR A 290 -9.18 -30.39 0.41
N GLY A 291 -7.90 -30.38 0.04
CA GLY A 291 -7.03 -31.56 0.16
C GLY A 291 -6.92 -32.04 1.60
N LEU A 292 -6.65 -31.14 2.54
CA LEU A 292 -6.53 -31.45 3.97
C LEU A 292 -7.81 -32.07 4.53
N THR A 293 -8.97 -31.46 4.23
CA THR A 293 -10.28 -31.91 4.76
C THR A 293 -10.87 -33.12 4.05
N THR A 294 -10.28 -33.56 2.93
CA THR A 294 -10.73 -34.78 2.22
C THR A 294 -9.80 -35.96 2.44
N GLN A 295 -8.49 -35.73 2.51
CA GLN A 295 -7.48 -36.78 2.58
C GLN A 295 -7.05 -37.15 4.00
N VAL A 296 -7.05 -36.20 4.96
CA VAL A 296 -6.50 -36.46 6.31
C VAL A 296 -7.57 -36.99 7.27
N PRO A 297 -7.46 -38.23 7.79
CA PRO A 297 -8.52 -38.88 8.58
C PRO A 297 -9.04 -38.08 9.80
N GLY A 298 -8.20 -37.25 10.41
CA GLY A 298 -8.59 -36.37 11.54
C GLY A 298 -9.29 -35.06 11.14
N PHE A 299 -9.17 -34.61 9.88
CA PHE A 299 -9.72 -33.34 9.39
C PHE A 299 -10.96 -33.53 8.49
N ARG A 300 -11.46 -34.76 8.34
CA ARG A 300 -12.62 -35.10 7.49
C ARG A 300 -13.98 -34.75 8.07
N TRP A 301 -14.02 -33.83 9.03
CA TRP A 301 -15.27 -33.45 9.69
C TRP A 301 -16.15 -32.65 8.73
N LYS A 302 -17.45 -32.99 8.68
CA LYS A 302 -18.43 -32.30 7.82
C LYS A 302 -18.49 -30.79 8.10
N LEU A 303 -18.21 -30.37 9.34
CA LEU A 303 -18.13 -28.96 9.71
C LEU A 303 -16.97 -28.23 9.00
N LEU A 304 -15.78 -28.84 8.95
CA LEU A 304 -14.61 -28.24 8.28
C LEU A 304 -14.78 -28.18 6.76
N GLN A 305 -15.41 -29.20 6.19
CA GLN A 305 -15.79 -29.21 4.77
C GLN A 305 -16.88 -28.17 4.48
N GLY A 306 -17.87 -28.03 5.37
CA GLY A 306 -18.92 -27.00 5.29
C GLY A 306 -18.34 -25.59 5.35
N TYR A 307 -17.38 -25.36 6.27
CA TYR A 307 -16.63 -24.12 6.35
C TYR A 307 -15.84 -23.86 5.06
N GLY A 308 -15.17 -24.87 4.50
CA GLY A 308 -14.47 -24.76 3.22
C GLY A 308 -15.38 -24.32 2.07
N ARG A 309 -16.59 -24.87 1.99
CA ARG A 309 -17.61 -24.44 1.00
C ARG A 309 -18.07 -23.01 1.23
N PHE A 310 -18.37 -22.65 2.47
CA PHE A 310 -18.74 -21.28 2.82
C PHE A 310 -17.62 -20.29 2.48
N TRP A 311 -16.38 -20.62 2.80
CA TRP A 311 -15.21 -19.80 2.50
C TRP A 311 -15.00 -19.65 0.99
N THR A 312 -15.16 -20.74 0.24
CA THR A 312 -15.13 -20.75 -1.23
C THR A 312 -16.17 -19.80 -1.80
N GLU A 313 -17.42 -19.87 -1.35
CA GLU A 313 -18.50 -18.99 -1.83
C GLU A 313 -18.20 -17.51 -1.53
N ARG A 314 -17.69 -17.23 -0.32
CA ARG A 314 -17.34 -15.86 0.09
C ARG A 314 -16.11 -15.30 -0.61
N THR A 315 -15.19 -16.15 -1.06
CA THR A 315 -13.94 -15.74 -1.76
C THR A 315 -14.04 -15.82 -3.27
N ARG A 316 -15.12 -16.39 -3.83
CA ARG A 316 -15.31 -16.61 -5.27
C ARG A 316 -15.09 -15.36 -6.12
N PHE A 317 -15.45 -14.18 -5.60
CA PHE A 317 -15.21 -12.92 -6.30
C PHE A 317 -13.73 -12.72 -6.62
N ALA A 318 -12.80 -13.15 -5.76
CA ALA A 318 -11.38 -12.94 -5.92
C ALA A 318 -10.65 -14.05 -6.69
N PHE A 319 -11.34 -15.05 -7.24
CA PHE A 319 -10.68 -16.18 -7.90
C PHE A 319 -9.91 -15.78 -9.14
N SER A 320 -10.51 -14.96 -10.00
CA SER A 320 -9.85 -14.44 -11.21
C SER A 320 -8.55 -13.67 -10.88
N PRO A 321 -8.55 -12.63 -10.03
CA PRO A 321 -7.30 -11.94 -9.70
C PRO A 321 -6.31 -12.82 -8.94
N ALA A 322 -6.78 -13.74 -8.08
CA ALA A 322 -5.89 -14.67 -7.38
C ALA A 322 -5.19 -15.64 -8.35
N ALA A 323 -5.89 -16.17 -9.35
CA ALA A 323 -5.31 -17.03 -10.37
C ALA A 323 -4.25 -16.29 -11.19
N GLU A 324 -4.48 -15.04 -11.57
CA GLU A 324 -3.49 -14.22 -12.28
C GLU A 324 -2.25 -13.94 -11.41
N VAL A 325 -2.41 -13.71 -10.11
CA VAL A 325 -1.28 -13.58 -9.18
C VAL A 325 -0.51 -14.90 -9.04
N GLU A 326 -1.19 -16.04 -8.97
CA GLU A 326 -0.53 -17.34 -8.89
C GLU A 326 0.28 -17.68 -10.15
N ARG A 327 -0.13 -17.15 -11.32
CA ARG A 327 0.63 -17.28 -12.58
C ARG A 327 1.88 -16.40 -12.60
N GLN A 328 1.87 -15.24 -11.93
CA GLN A 328 2.97 -14.27 -11.93
C GLN A 328 3.25 -13.67 -10.54
N PRO A 329 3.59 -14.49 -9.53
CA PRO A 329 3.60 -14.04 -8.15
C PRO A 329 4.62 -12.93 -7.91
N TRP A 330 5.80 -13.06 -8.49
CA TRP A 330 6.91 -12.14 -8.26
C TRP A 330 6.68 -10.76 -8.87
N ALA A 331 6.10 -10.68 -10.07
CA ALA A 331 5.78 -9.40 -10.71
C ALA A 331 4.75 -8.60 -9.92
N PHE A 332 3.66 -9.24 -9.49
CA PHE A 332 2.68 -8.57 -8.64
C PHE A 332 3.21 -8.26 -7.25
N THR A 333 4.12 -9.07 -6.72
CA THR A 333 4.78 -8.77 -5.43
C THR A 333 5.60 -7.48 -5.56
N GLY A 334 6.40 -7.33 -6.62
CA GLY A 334 7.12 -6.08 -6.90
C GLY A 334 6.20 -4.87 -7.00
N LEU A 335 5.11 -5.00 -7.77
CA LEU A 335 4.11 -3.92 -7.89
C LEU A 335 3.41 -3.61 -6.56
N SER A 336 3.18 -4.62 -5.72
CA SER A 336 2.55 -4.46 -4.41
C SER A 336 3.41 -3.66 -3.42
N VAL A 337 4.75 -3.71 -3.56
CA VAL A 337 5.65 -2.86 -2.78
C VAL A 337 5.45 -1.39 -3.14
N VAL A 338 5.34 -1.06 -4.43
CA VAL A 338 5.02 0.32 -4.87
C VAL A 338 3.65 0.74 -4.35
N ARG A 339 2.68 -0.17 -4.35
CA ARG A 339 1.38 0.09 -3.74
C ARG A 339 1.48 0.30 -2.22
N ALA A 340 2.31 -0.44 -1.51
CA ALA A 340 2.53 -0.24 -0.07
C ALA A 340 3.11 1.15 0.20
N LEU A 341 4.04 1.63 -0.64
CA LEU A 341 4.52 3.02 -0.59
C LEU A 341 3.38 4.02 -0.82
N SER A 342 2.43 3.71 -1.73
CA SER A 342 1.22 4.53 -1.93
C SER A 342 0.25 4.53 -0.74
N MET A 343 0.51 3.76 0.33
CA MET A 343 -0.23 3.91 1.59
C MET A 343 0.19 5.14 2.36
N LEU A 344 1.39 5.68 2.12
CA LEU A 344 1.78 6.95 2.72
C LEU A 344 0.87 8.08 2.22
N PRO A 345 0.37 8.96 3.11
CA PRO A 345 -0.33 10.16 2.70
C PRO A 345 0.51 10.97 1.70
N VAL A 346 -0.15 11.74 0.85
CA VAL A 346 0.44 12.53 -0.24
C VAL A 346 1.02 11.68 -1.38
N LEU A 347 1.86 10.68 -1.09
CA LEU A 347 2.45 9.82 -2.12
C LEU A 347 1.39 9.05 -2.91
N LYS A 348 0.27 8.73 -2.26
CA LYS A 348 -0.91 8.15 -2.91
C LYS A 348 -1.44 8.99 -4.08
N CYS A 349 -1.43 10.32 -3.97
CA CYS A 349 -1.93 11.21 -5.01
C CYS A 349 -1.15 11.03 -6.33
N PHE A 350 0.16 10.76 -6.22
CA PHE A 350 1.06 10.55 -7.36
C PHE A 350 0.99 9.13 -7.93
N LEU A 351 0.98 8.11 -7.06
CA LEU A 351 1.08 6.71 -7.50
C LEU A 351 -0.27 6.09 -7.90
N ARG A 352 -1.38 6.59 -7.37
CA ARG A 352 -2.72 6.05 -7.61
C ARG A 352 -3.08 5.84 -9.09
N PRO A 353 -2.88 6.80 -10.02
CA PRO A 353 -3.27 6.61 -11.42
C PRO A 353 -2.36 5.61 -12.14
N LEU A 354 -1.15 5.36 -11.63
CA LEU A 354 -0.15 4.50 -12.28
C LEU A 354 -0.35 3.02 -11.93
N ILE A 355 -0.77 2.70 -10.72
CA ILE A 355 -0.89 1.30 -10.24
C ILE A 355 -1.87 0.46 -11.09
N PRO A 356 -3.09 0.93 -11.44
CA PRO A 356 -4.02 0.16 -12.29
C PRO A 356 -3.44 -0.11 -13.68
N VAL A 357 -2.84 0.91 -14.30
CA VAL A 357 -2.20 0.79 -15.63
C VAL A 357 -1.02 -0.17 -15.56
N ALA A 358 -0.26 -0.12 -14.47
CA ALA A 358 0.86 -1.03 -14.26
C ALA A 358 0.42 -2.48 -14.12
N SER A 359 -0.64 -2.71 -13.35
CA SER A 359 -1.28 -4.02 -13.23
C SER A 359 -1.79 -4.52 -14.60
N ALA A 360 -2.39 -3.64 -15.39
CA ALA A 360 -2.93 -3.97 -16.70
C ALA A 360 -1.82 -4.37 -17.70
N HIS A 361 -0.65 -3.72 -17.65
CA HIS A 361 0.54 -4.11 -18.41
C HIS A 361 1.06 -5.50 -18.02
N LEU A 362 1.16 -5.82 -16.73
CA LEU A 362 1.58 -7.15 -16.28
C LEU A 362 0.63 -8.26 -16.76
N LEU A 363 -0.68 -7.98 -16.76
CA LEU A 363 -1.68 -8.92 -17.26
C LEU A 363 -1.63 -9.06 -18.78
N ALA A 364 -1.46 -7.95 -19.51
CA ALA A 364 -1.34 -7.96 -20.96
C ALA A 364 -0.10 -8.73 -21.43
N ALA A 365 1.07 -8.46 -20.85
CA ALA A 365 2.33 -9.11 -21.20
C ALA A 365 2.26 -10.65 -21.06
N HIS A 366 1.60 -11.12 -20.00
CA HIS A 366 1.42 -12.55 -19.78
C HIS A 366 0.46 -13.21 -20.76
N ARG A 367 -0.64 -12.54 -21.12
CA ARG A 367 -1.55 -13.04 -22.15
C ARG A 367 -0.87 -13.14 -23.51
N HIS A 368 -0.04 -12.16 -23.86
CA HIS A 368 0.79 -12.25 -25.07
C HIS A 368 1.77 -13.43 -25.00
N THR A 369 2.35 -13.71 -23.82
CA THR A 369 3.23 -14.88 -23.63
C THR A 369 2.48 -16.20 -23.80
N LEU A 370 1.22 -16.30 -23.34
CA LEU A 370 0.37 -17.49 -23.50
C LEU A 370 -0.16 -17.67 -24.93
N ALA A 371 -0.42 -16.56 -25.64
CA ALA A 371 -0.92 -16.58 -27.02
C ALA A 371 0.20 -16.81 -28.05
N ALA A 372 1.46 -16.54 -27.68
CA ALA A 372 2.59 -16.80 -28.56
C ALA A 372 2.70 -18.31 -28.84
N PRO A 373 2.79 -18.76 -30.10
CA PRO A 373 2.97 -20.16 -30.42
C PRO A 373 4.25 -20.66 -29.75
N SER A 374 4.12 -21.77 -29.02
CA SER A 374 5.25 -22.37 -28.33
C SER A 374 6.34 -22.69 -29.35
N PRO A 375 7.61 -22.28 -29.15
CA PRO A 375 8.70 -22.51 -30.11
C PRO A 375 9.02 -24.00 -30.32
N ARG A 376 8.29 -24.90 -29.66
CA ARG A 376 8.40 -26.37 -29.77
C ARG A 376 7.29 -27.01 -30.57
N THR A 377 6.35 -26.27 -31.13
CA THR A 377 5.56 -26.82 -32.22
C THR A 377 6.48 -26.78 -33.43
N PRO A 378 7.08 -27.91 -33.89
CA PRO A 378 7.74 -27.89 -35.17
C PRO A 378 6.72 -27.33 -36.14
N VAL A 379 7.03 -26.20 -36.77
CA VAL A 379 6.32 -25.80 -37.98
C VAL A 379 6.45 -27.04 -38.85
N ALA A 380 5.33 -27.74 -39.04
CA ALA A 380 5.30 -28.86 -39.97
C ALA A 380 5.70 -28.22 -41.29
N ASP A 381 6.96 -28.43 -41.66
CA ASP A 381 7.49 -27.97 -42.93
C ASP A 381 6.61 -28.66 -43.97
N PRO A 382 5.74 -27.90 -44.67
CA PRO A 382 4.82 -28.50 -45.62
C PRO A 382 5.56 -29.22 -46.76
N ASP A 383 6.86 -28.95 -46.89
CA ASP A 383 7.77 -29.55 -47.87
C ASP A 383 8.67 -30.65 -47.28
N ALA A 384 8.52 -31.02 -46.01
CA ALA A 384 9.27 -32.14 -45.44
C ALA A 384 8.89 -33.45 -46.18
N PRO A 385 9.83 -34.11 -46.89
CA PRO A 385 9.52 -35.29 -47.67
C PRO A 385 8.99 -36.37 -46.74
N ALA A 386 7.78 -36.87 -47.05
CA ALA A 386 7.17 -37.99 -46.36
C ALA A 386 8.18 -39.14 -46.32
N ALA A 387 8.79 -39.36 -45.16
CA ALA A 387 9.70 -40.47 -44.93
C ALA A 387 8.89 -41.75 -45.17
N ARG A 388 9.10 -42.35 -46.35
CA ARG A 388 8.53 -43.65 -46.70
C ARG A 388 9.08 -44.66 -45.71
N SER A 389 8.23 -45.12 -44.81
CA SER A 389 8.48 -46.31 -44.00
C SER A 389 8.66 -47.49 -44.95
N VAL A 390 9.87 -48.07 -44.93
CA VAL A 390 10.19 -49.38 -45.50
C VAL A 390 9.78 -50.46 -44.51
#